data_AF-H2PGM0-F1
#
_entry.id   AF-H2PGM0-F1
#
_cell.length_a   1.000
_cell.length_b   1.000
_cell.length_c   1.000
_cell.angle_alpha   90.00
_cell.angle_beta   90.00
_cell.angle_gamma   90.00
#
_symmetry.space_group_name_H-M   'P 1'
#
loop_
_entity.id
_entity.type
_entity.pdbx_description
1 polymer ?
#
loop_
_entity_poly.entity_id
_entity_poly.type
_entity_poly.pdbx_seq_one_letter_code
_entity_poly.pdbx_strand_id
1 'polypeptide(L)'
;MYFFLYEEEFETFFKEETPVTYLYFGRSVSKSVLGRVGLNCPRLIELVVCANGLQPLDNELICIAEHCTNLTALGLSECEVSCSAFIKFVRLCGRRLTQLSIMEEVLIPDEDYSLDEIHTEVSKYLGRVWFPDVMPL
;
A
#
# COMPACT_ATOMS: atom_id res chain seq x y z
N MET A 1 -8.21 8.89 -17.44
CA MET A 1 -9.23 7.98 -18.01
C MET A 1 -9.67 7.07 -16.87
N TYR A 2 -10.96 7.01 -16.56
CA TYR A 2 -11.48 6.17 -15.48
C TYR A 2 -12.05 4.89 -16.09
N PHE A 3 -11.61 3.74 -15.58
CA PHE A 3 -12.15 2.44 -15.95
C PHE A 3 -12.94 1.90 -14.78
N PHE A 4 -14.14 1.41 -15.06
CA PHE A 4 -14.96 0.71 -14.09
C PHE A 4 -14.90 -0.77 -14.44
N LEU A 5 -14.29 -1.56 -13.56
CA LEU A 5 -14.03 -2.98 -13.79
C LEU A 5 -14.55 -3.79 -12.59
N TYR A 6 -15.08 -4.96 -12.87
CA TYR A 6 -15.33 -6.00 -11.88
C TYR A 6 -14.03 -6.74 -11.54
N GLU A 7 -14.01 -7.44 -10.40
CA GLU A 7 -12.79 -8.11 -9.91
C GLU A 7 -12.20 -9.10 -10.93
N GLU A 8 -13.06 -9.88 -11.58
CA GLU A 8 -12.71 -10.86 -12.62
C GLU A 8 -12.05 -10.22 -13.85
N GLU A 9 -12.36 -8.95 -14.12
CA GLU A 9 -11.83 -8.23 -15.29
C GLU A 9 -10.40 -7.72 -15.05
N PHE A 10 -9.92 -7.68 -13.80
CA PHE A 10 -8.52 -7.35 -13.50
C PHE A 10 -7.53 -8.46 -13.90
N GLU A 11 -8.01 -9.67 -14.19
CA GLU A 11 -7.17 -10.79 -14.59
C GLU A 11 -6.35 -10.50 -15.85
N THR A 12 -6.78 -9.61 -16.73
CA THR A 12 -6.03 -9.24 -17.94
C THR A 12 -5.02 -8.12 -17.73
N PHE A 13 -5.06 -7.39 -16.61
CA PHE A 13 -4.23 -6.20 -16.39
C PHE A 13 -2.88 -6.52 -15.75
N PHE A 14 -1.91 -5.62 -15.96
CA PHE A 14 -0.57 -5.66 -15.35
C PHE A 14 0.17 -6.99 -15.53
N LYS A 15 -0.04 -7.71 -16.63
CA LYS A 15 0.67 -8.97 -16.94
C LYS A 15 2.08 -8.74 -17.49
N GLU A 16 2.32 -7.55 -18.02
CA GLU A 16 3.57 -7.11 -18.64
C GLU A 16 3.89 -5.69 -18.16
N GLU A 17 5.11 -5.23 -18.40
CA GLU A 17 5.54 -3.88 -18.00
C GLU A 17 4.54 -2.83 -18.49
N THR A 18 3.87 -2.18 -17.55
CA THR A 18 2.80 -1.22 -17.80
C THR A 18 3.28 0.16 -17.34
N PRO A 19 3.30 1.19 -18.21
CA PRO A 19 3.85 2.50 -17.89
C PRO A 19 2.88 3.36 -17.06
N VAL A 20 2.14 2.75 -16.14
CA VAL A 20 1.18 3.46 -15.28
C VAL A 20 1.90 4.21 -14.18
N THR A 21 1.39 5.40 -13.86
CA THR A 21 1.97 6.31 -12.87
C THR A 21 1.04 6.57 -11.69
N TYR A 22 -0.27 6.52 -11.88
CA TYR A 22 -1.27 6.71 -10.83
C TYR A 22 -2.30 5.59 -10.91
N LEU A 23 -2.50 4.87 -9.81
CA LEU A 23 -3.49 3.80 -9.71
C LEU A 23 -4.42 4.06 -8.53
N TYR A 24 -5.72 4.00 -8.81
CA TYR A 24 -6.78 4.11 -7.82
C TYR A 24 -7.73 2.92 -7.97
N PHE A 25 -7.71 2.03 -7.00
CA PHE A 25 -8.66 0.93 -6.88
C PHE A 25 -9.81 1.36 -5.97
N GLY A 26 -10.83 1.99 -6.56
CA GLY A 26 -12.01 2.49 -5.84
C GLY A 26 -12.99 1.41 -5.37
N ARG A 27 -12.63 0.13 -5.56
CA ARG A 27 -13.35 -1.08 -5.16
C ARG A 27 -12.32 -2.11 -4.70
N SER A 28 -12.79 -3.25 -4.24
CA SER A 28 -11.93 -4.39 -3.91
C SER A 28 -10.99 -4.72 -5.07
N VAL A 29 -9.71 -4.84 -4.77
CA VAL A 29 -8.66 -5.37 -5.66
C VAL A 29 -8.09 -6.63 -5.05
N SER A 30 -7.79 -7.64 -5.85
CA SER A 30 -7.22 -8.89 -5.34
C SER A 30 -5.73 -8.77 -5.03
N LYS A 31 -5.26 -9.63 -4.13
CA LYS A 31 -3.83 -9.76 -3.79
C LYS A 31 -2.96 -10.06 -5.01
N SER A 32 -3.43 -10.91 -5.93
CA SER A 32 -2.72 -11.26 -7.16
C SER A 32 -2.52 -10.07 -8.10
N VAL A 33 -3.50 -9.17 -8.18
CA VAL A 33 -3.41 -7.93 -8.97
C VAL A 33 -2.38 -7.00 -8.36
N LEU A 34 -2.36 -6.81 -7.04
CA LEU A 34 -1.36 -5.97 -6.36
C LEU A 34 0.06 -6.52 -6.50
N GLY A 35 0.23 -7.84 -6.42
CA GLY A 35 1.53 -8.48 -6.69
C GLY A 35 2.02 -8.22 -8.11
N ARG A 36 1.12 -8.28 -9.10
CA ARG A 36 1.43 -7.92 -10.49
C ARG A 36 1.76 -6.44 -10.65
N VAL A 37 1.06 -5.54 -9.93
CA VAL A 37 1.41 -4.11 -9.92
C VAL A 37 2.84 -3.91 -9.44
N GLY A 38 3.24 -4.54 -8.34
CA GLY A 38 4.61 -4.49 -7.84
C GLY A 38 5.65 -4.92 -8.89
N LEU A 39 5.40 -6.04 -9.58
CA LEU A 39 6.35 -6.58 -10.56
C LEU A 39 6.39 -5.79 -11.87
N ASN A 40 5.26 -5.24 -12.32
CA ASN A 40 5.10 -4.77 -13.69
C ASN A 40 4.88 -3.25 -13.82
N CYS A 41 4.82 -2.49 -12.73
CA CYS A 41 4.57 -1.04 -12.76
C CYS A 41 5.74 -0.22 -12.17
N PRO A 42 6.94 -0.24 -12.75
CA PRO A 42 8.12 0.43 -12.18
C PRO A 42 8.01 1.96 -12.15
N ARG A 43 7.05 2.54 -12.89
CA ARG A 43 6.81 3.99 -12.99
C ARG A 43 5.74 4.50 -12.04
N LEU A 44 5.20 3.65 -11.16
CA LEU A 44 4.15 4.02 -10.23
C LEU A 44 4.62 5.12 -9.27
N ILE A 45 3.82 6.19 -9.18
CA ILE A 45 4.02 7.37 -8.33
C ILE A 45 3.01 7.35 -7.19
N GLU A 46 1.77 6.98 -7.47
CA GLU A 46 0.69 6.94 -6.48
C GLU A 46 -0.14 5.67 -6.61
N LEU A 47 -0.40 5.05 -5.46
CA LEU A 47 -1.29 3.91 -5.33
C LEU A 47 -2.30 4.16 -4.23
N VAL A 48 -3.58 4.00 -4.55
CA VAL A 48 -4.66 4.01 -3.56
C VAL A 48 -5.48 2.74 -3.72
N VAL A 49 -5.68 2.03 -2.60
CA VAL A 49 -6.47 0.81 -2.52
C VAL A 49 -7.55 1.01 -1.46
N CYS A 50 -8.82 1.05 -1.90
CA CYS A 50 -9.92 1.23 -0.98
C CYS A 50 -10.25 -0.04 -0.19
N ALA A 51 -10.08 -1.21 -0.80
CA ALA A 51 -10.34 -2.48 -0.14
C ALA A 51 -9.51 -3.61 -0.76
N ASN A 52 -9.13 -4.57 0.07
CA ASN A 52 -8.59 -5.86 -0.33
C ASN A 52 -9.29 -6.94 0.51
N GLY A 53 -9.41 -8.16 -0.03
CA GLY A 53 -10.02 -9.27 0.71
C GLY A 53 -9.32 -9.60 2.04
N LEU A 54 -9.70 -10.72 2.66
CA LEU A 54 -9.26 -11.12 4.01
C LEU A 54 -7.78 -11.59 4.11
N GLN A 55 -6.92 -11.25 3.15
CA GLN A 55 -5.53 -11.73 3.13
C GLN A 55 -4.57 -10.57 3.34
N PRO A 56 -3.60 -10.70 4.27
CA PRO A 56 -2.59 -9.68 4.48
C PRO A 56 -1.76 -9.39 3.22
N LEU A 57 -1.48 -8.11 2.96
CA LEU A 57 -0.79 -7.58 1.77
C LEU A 57 0.72 -7.39 1.94
N ASP A 58 1.31 -7.99 2.97
CA ASP A 58 2.70 -7.79 3.37
C ASP A 58 3.70 -7.92 2.21
N ASN A 59 3.61 -9.02 1.45
CA ASN A 59 4.55 -9.31 0.37
C ASN A 59 4.34 -8.38 -0.82
N GLU A 60 3.09 -8.05 -1.13
CA GLU A 60 2.72 -7.19 -2.24
C GLU A 60 3.20 -5.77 -1.99
N LEU A 61 3.02 -5.24 -0.76
CA LEU A 61 3.56 -3.94 -0.39
C LEU A 61 5.08 -3.92 -0.45
N ILE A 62 5.76 -4.92 0.11
CA ILE A 62 7.23 -4.99 0.05
C ILE A 62 7.71 -5.04 -1.41
N CYS A 63 7.07 -5.85 -2.26
CA CYS A 63 7.39 -5.95 -3.68
C CYS A 63 7.21 -4.58 -4.39
N ILE A 64 6.11 -3.89 -4.11
CA ILE A 64 5.85 -2.53 -4.61
C ILE A 64 6.94 -1.55 -4.14
N ALA A 65 7.34 -1.58 -2.87
CA ALA A 65 8.40 -0.69 -2.38
C ALA A 65 9.75 -0.94 -3.05
N GLU A 66 10.08 -2.21 -3.34
CA GLU A 66 11.33 -2.61 -3.98
C GLU A 66 11.39 -2.20 -5.46
N HIS A 67 10.29 -2.38 -6.21
CA HIS A 67 10.27 -2.21 -7.66
C HIS A 67 9.74 -0.84 -8.11
N CYS A 68 8.78 -0.26 -7.41
CA CYS A 68 8.20 1.06 -7.70
C CYS A 68 9.01 2.17 -7.02
N THR A 69 10.23 2.41 -7.51
CA THR A 69 11.18 3.38 -6.93
C THR A 69 10.72 4.84 -6.99
N ASN A 70 9.72 5.15 -7.84
CA ASN A 70 9.12 6.48 -7.96
C ASN A 70 7.88 6.70 -7.07
N LEU A 71 7.45 5.68 -6.31
CA LEU A 71 6.26 5.79 -5.46
C LEU A 71 6.46 6.87 -4.39
N THR A 72 5.60 7.89 -4.38
CA THR A 72 5.60 9.00 -3.42
C THR A 72 4.31 9.12 -2.62
N ALA A 73 3.27 8.38 -3.00
CA ALA A 73 1.97 8.41 -2.35
C ALA A 73 1.38 6.99 -2.23
N LEU A 74 0.94 6.63 -1.02
CA LEU A 74 0.18 5.41 -0.74
C LEU A 74 -1.06 5.73 0.10
N GLY A 75 -2.21 5.20 -0.33
CA GLY A 75 -3.47 5.22 0.41
C GLY A 75 -3.99 3.79 0.62
N LEU A 76 -4.21 3.36 1.86
CA LEU A 76 -4.81 2.06 2.18
C LEU A 76 -5.97 2.22 3.18
N SER A 77 -7.09 1.56 2.88
CA SER A 77 -8.23 1.32 3.78
C SER A 77 -8.69 -0.13 3.63
N GLU A 78 -9.70 -0.60 4.37
CA GLU A 78 -10.34 -1.94 4.27
C GLU A 78 -9.44 -3.07 3.72
N CYS A 79 -8.23 -3.22 4.26
CA CYS A 79 -7.23 -4.23 3.90
C CYS A 79 -6.42 -4.58 5.14
N GLU A 80 -5.59 -5.62 5.09
CA GLU A 80 -4.78 -6.02 6.24
C GLU A 80 -3.29 -5.98 5.91
N VAL A 81 -2.48 -5.43 6.82
CA VAL A 81 -1.02 -5.41 6.72
C VAL A 81 -0.44 -5.59 8.12
N SER A 82 0.51 -6.51 8.28
CA SER A 82 1.22 -6.62 9.57
C SER A 82 2.04 -5.36 9.86
N CYS A 83 2.12 -4.96 11.12
CA CYS A 83 2.90 -3.80 11.54
C CYS A 83 4.37 -3.91 11.11
N SER A 84 4.97 -5.09 11.22
CA SER A 84 6.32 -5.38 10.76
C SER A 84 6.50 -5.17 9.25
N ALA A 85 5.57 -5.68 8.43
CA ALA A 85 5.63 -5.50 6.98
C ALA A 85 5.43 -4.02 6.59
N PHE A 86 4.51 -3.32 7.26
CA PHE A 86 4.27 -1.90 7.03
C PHE A 86 5.50 -1.05 7.37
N ILE A 87 6.14 -1.29 8.52
CA ILE A 87 7.39 -0.60 8.90
C ILE A 87 8.49 -0.90 7.87
N LYS A 88 8.62 -2.15 7.43
CA LYS A 88 9.58 -2.53 6.38
C LYS A 88 9.31 -1.80 5.07
N PHE A 89 8.03 -1.71 4.66
CA PHE A 89 7.60 -0.94 3.49
C PHE A 89 8.02 0.53 3.61
N VAL A 90 7.70 1.17 4.73
CA VAL A 90 8.05 2.58 4.96
C VAL A 90 9.57 2.76 5.01
N ARG A 91 10.33 1.82 5.57
CA ARG A 91 11.79 1.87 5.57
C ARG A 91 12.39 1.78 4.16
N LEU A 92 11.85 0.93 3.29
CA LEU A 92 12.30 0.79 1.91
C LEU A 92 11.99 2.04 1.08
N CYS A 93 10.83 2.65 1.32
CA CYS A 93 10.47 3.88 0.65
C CYS A 93 11.21 5.10 1.22
N GLY A 94 11.23 5.23 2.55
CA GLY A 94 11.82 6.32 3.29
C GLY A 94 11.15 7.67 2.99
N ARG A 95 11.98 8.73 2.96
CA ARG A 95 11.53 10.13 2.81
C ARG A 95 10.85 10.45 1.48
N ARG A 96 10.90 9.55 0.48
CA ARG A 96 10.23 9.77 -0.81
C ARG A 96 8.71 9.64 -0.71
N LEU A 97 8.20 8.91 0.29
CA LEU A 97 6.77 8.88 0.59
C LEU A 97 6.36 10.22 1.17
N THR A 98 5.83 11.10 0.32
CA THR A 98 5.31 12.42 0.69
C THR A 98 3.87 12.37 1.19
N GLN A 99 3.09 11.41 0.69
CA GLN A 99 1.71 11.16 1.12
C GLN A 99 1.59 9.72 1.61
N LEU A 100 1.02 9.54 2.80
CA LEU A 100 0.80 8.23 3.39
C LEU A 100 -0.47 8.30 4.24
N SER A 101 -1.56 7.78 3.70
CA SER A 101 -2.88 7.73 4.35
C SER A 101 -3.25 6.28 4.56
N ILE A 102 -3.36 5.88 5.82
CA ILE A 102 -3.58 4.49 6.22
C ILE A 102 -4.59 4.53 7.33
N MET A 103 -5.74 3.91 7.11
CA MET A 103 -6.72 3.73 8.16
C MET A 103 -6.17 2.83 9.28
N GLU A 104 -6.42 3.15 10.54
CA GLU A 104 -5.89 2.40 11.69
C GLU A 104 -6.23 0.91 11.64
N GLU A 105 -7.44 0.55 11.20
CA GLU A 105 -7.88 -0.84 11.08
C GLU A 105 -7.10 -1.66 10.04
N VAL A 106 -6.30 -1.02 9.18
CA VAL A 106 -5.44 -1.71 8.23
C VAL A 106 -4.25 -2.38 8.91
N LEU A 107 -3.82 -1.82 10.04
CA LEU A 107 -2.61 -2.22 10.72
C LEU A 107 -2.91 -3.35 11.70
N ILE A 108 -2.30 -4.51 11.46
CA ILE A 108 -2.45 -5.69 12.30
C ILE A 108 -1.21 -5.82 13.19
N PRO A 109 -1.34 -5.70 14.53
CA PRO A 109 -0.24 -5.94 15.45
C PRO A 109 0.33 -7.34 15.33
N ASP A 110 1.63 -7.46 15.56
CA ASP A 110 2.35 -8.73 15.55
C ASP A 110 3.26 -8.85 16.78
N GLU A 111 4.11 -9.88 16.81
CA GLU A 111 5.00 -10.14 17.96
C GLU A 111 6.06 -9.03 18.17
N ASP A 112 6.37 -8.27 17.12
CA ASP A 112 7.43 -7.27 17.12
C ASP A 112 6.91 -5.86 17.37
N TYR A 113 5.68 -5.54 16.94
CA TYR A 113 5.13 -4.19 17.02
C TYR A 113 3.65 -4.13 17.38
N SER A 114 3.33 -3.19 18.28
CA SER A 114 1.97 -2.77 18.61
C SER A 114 1.53 -1.52 17.83
N LEU A 115 0.21 -1.23 17.83
CA LEU A 115 -0.33 0.03 17.26
C LEU A 115 0.22 1.27 17.96
N ASP A 116 0.54 1.18 19.25
CA ASP A 116 1.07 2.31 20.01
C ASP A 116 2.49 2.70 19.55
N GLU A 117 3.27 1.75 19.03
CA GLU A 117 4.66 1.97 18.63
C GLU A 117 4.80 2.35 17.15
N ILE A 118 3.82 1.99 16.32
CA ILE A 118 3.92 2.09 14.86
C ILE A 118 4.14 3.53 14.39
N HIS A 119 3.45 4.50 15.00
CA HIS A 119 3.54 5.90 14.63
C HIS A 119 4.98 6.43 14.82
N THR A 120 5.68 5.97 15.86
CA THR A 120 7.06 6.39 16.17
C THR A 120 8.03 5.85 15.13
N GLU A 121 7.96 4.56 14.81
CA GLU A 121 8.87 3.95 13.82
C GLU A 121 8.59 4.47 12.40
N VAL A 122 7.32 4.62 12.01
CA VAL A 122 6.95 5.19 10.72
C VAL A 122 7.43 6.64 10.59
N SER A 123 7.19 7.47 11.62
CA SER A 123 7.63 8.87 11.64
C SER A 123 9.15 9.01 11.48
N LYS A 124 9.91 8.13 12.14
CA LYS A 124 11.38 8.09 12.04
C LYS A 124 11.86 7.83 10.62
N TYR A 125 11.28 6.88 9.89
CA TYR A 125 11.66 6.58 8.51
C TYR A 125 11.16 7.63 7.50
N LEU A 126 10.01 8.24 7.75
CA LEU A 126 9.48 9.34 6.93
C LEU A 126 10.20 10.68 7.16
N GLY A 127 10.82 10.87 8.34
CA GLY A 127 11.44 12.14 8.73
C GLY A 127 10.43 13.25 9.05
N ARG A 128 9.18 12.90 9.33
CA ARG A 128 8.10 13.80 9.75
C ARG A 128 7.14 13.05 10.66
N VAL A 129 6.36 13.78 11.45
CA VAL A 129 5.30 13.20 12.28
C VAL A 129 4.24 12.57 11.36
N TRP A 130 3.84 11.35 11.71
CA TRP A 130 2.81 10.59 11.02
C TRP A 130 1.97 9.80 12.02
N PHE A 131 0.67 9.71 11.76
CA PHE A 131 -0.29 8.89 12.48
C PHE A 131 -1.23 8.21 11.47
N PRO A 132 -1.76 7.02 11.78
CA PRO A 132 -2.85 6.46 10.99
C PRO A 132 -4.10 7.33 11.08
N ASP A 133 -4.93 7.25 10.04
CA ASP A 133 -6.23 7.90 9.97
C ASP A 133 -7.23 7.12 10.83
N VAL A 134 -8.08 7.83 11.57
CA VAL A 134 -9.11 7.25 12.44
C VAL A 134 -10.49 7.71 12.02
N MET A 135 -11.47 6.80 11.99
CA MET A 135 -12.87 7.20 11.83
C MET A 135 -13.40 7.80 13.14
N PRO A 136 -14.09 8.96 13.09
CA PRO A 136 -14.79 9.47 14.27
C PRO A 136 -15.92 8.52 14.66
N LEU A 137 -16.03 8.26 15.97
CA LEU A 137 -17.10 7.48 16.59
C LEU A 137 -18.40 8.27 16.71
#